data_AF-A0A838HCF2-F1
#
_entry.id   AF-A0A838HCF2-F1
#
_cell.length_a   1.000
_cell.length_b   1.000
_cell.length_c   1.000
_cell.angle_alpha   90.00
_cell.angle_beta   90.00
_cell.angle_gamma   90.00
#
_symmetry.space_group_name_H-M   'P 1'
#
loop_
_entity.id
_entity.type
_entity.pdbx_description
1 polymer ?
#
loop_
_entity_poly.entity_id
_entity_poly.type
_entity_poly.pdbx_seq_one_letter_code
_entity_poly.pdbx_strand_id
1 'polypeptide(L)'
;MSRDVAISEFLTQEGFSGPASLQAARNMLEREGLTRSGKLRIAEAKLQAARALLNERLLKTCGNEECRELAGETGHEADLVLVDSAACVVCRGSNNRRAIVALARCLRRHGVQRVLIVGGKPEQHAEIEDLLRSEGRAVRCVDGSRGSHSRRDAEPNRAWAQVLLVWGATQLPHKVSELYTSAPPPPGQRVVKLARRGVEALCREAIRSFA
;
A
#
# COMPACT_ATOMS: atom_id res chain seq x y z
N MET A 1 -3.61 13.43 37.26
CA MET A 1 -2.14 13.60 37.24
C MET A 1 -1.68 13.52 35.79
N SER A 2 -1.10 14.59 35.23
CA SER A 2 -0.55 14.55 33.87
C SER A 2 0.72 13.70 33.88
N ARG A 3 0.74 12.60 33.12
CA ARG A 3 1.95 11.78 33.01
C ARG A 3 2.81 12.40 31.92
N ASP A 4 3.94 12.97 32.29
CA ASP A 4 4.91 13.42 31.28
C ASP A 4 5.64 12.19 30.72
N VAL A 5 5.98 12.19 29.43
CA VAL A 5 6.72 11.12 28.74
C VAL A 5 8.06 11.66 28.25
N ALA A 6 9.11 10.83 28.24
CA ALA A 6 10.40 11.23 27.66
C ALA A 6 10.25 11.42 26.14
N ILE A 7 10.74 12.54 25.61
CA ILE A 7 10.61 12.85 24.18
C ILE A 7 11.34 11.81 23.34
N SER A 8 12.54 11.38 23.76
CA SER A 8 13.29 10.34 23.08
C SER A 8 12.52 9.03 22.99
N GLU A 9 11.91 8.60 24.10
CA GLU A 9 11.09 7.38 24.15
C GLU A 9 9.88 7.47 23.21
N PHE A 10 9.16 8.60 23.23
CA PHE A 10 8.07 8.85 22.29
C PHE A 10 8.54 8.78 20.83
N LEU A 11 9.64 9.45 20.48
CA LEU A 11 10.14 9.44 19.10
C LEU A 11 10.61 8.04 18.67
N THR A 12 11.25 7.28 19.55
CA THR A 12 11.60 5.88 19.25
C THR A 12 10.35 5.02 19.05
N GLN A 13 9.29 5.22 19.84
CA GLN A 13 8.01 4.53 19.61
C GLN A 13 7.35 4.91 18.28
N GLU A 14 7.56 6.13 17.80
CA GLU A 14 7.15 6.56 16.45
C GLU A 14 8.02 5.99 15.32
N GLY A 15 9.06 5.23 15.65
CA GLY A 15 9.97 4.55 14.72
C GLY A 15 11.21 5.35 14.33
N PHE A 16 11.48 6.50 14.97
CA PHE A 16 12.72 7.24 14.76
C PHE A 16 13.86 6.56 15.55
N SER A 17 14.69 5.77 14.87
CA SER A 17 15.76 4.97 15.50
C SER A 17 17.17 5.53 15.30
N GLY A 18 17.38 6.39 14.29
CA GLY A 18 18.68 6.97 13.96
C GLY A 18 18.90 8.37 14.56
N PRO A 19 20.15 8.79 14.85
CA PRO A 19 20.42 10.12 15.39
C PRO A 19 19.87 11.26 14.52
N ALA A 20 20.05 11.16 13.19
CA ALA A 20 19.56 12.17 12.25
C ALA A 20 18.02 12.24 12.22
N SER A 21 17.34 11.10 12.31
CA SER A 21 15.87 11.05 12.24
C SER A 21 15.22 11.49 13.54
N LEU A 22 15.81 11.14 14.68
CA LEU A 22 15.46 11.69 16.00
C LEU A 22 15.62 13.21 16.04
N GLN A 23 16.74 13.73 15.51
CA GLN A 23 16.97 15.16 15.46
C GLN A 23 15.97 15.88 14.54
N ALA A 24 15.67 15.31 13.37
CA ALA A 24 14.69 15.86 12.44
C ALA A 24 13.29 15.94 13.07
N ALA A 25 12.83 14.86 13.70
CA ALA A 25 11.54 14.83 14.39
C ALA A 25 11.48 15.82 15.56
N ARG A 26 12.55 15.87 16.37
CA ARG A 26 12.66 16.83 17.47
C ARG A 26 12.62 18.27 17.00
N ASN A 27 13.37 18.61 15.95
CA ASN A 27 13.37 19.93 15.35
C ASN A 27 11.96 20.32 14.89
N MET A 28 11.20 19.39 14.30
CA MET A 28 9.82 19.64 13.91
C MET A 28 8.92 19.98 15.12
N LEU A 29 9.02 19.20 16.21
CA LEU A 29 8.25 19.46 17.43
C LEU A 29 8.61 20.80 18.10
N GLU A 30 9.88 21.21 18.02
CA GLU A 30 10.36 22.48 18.58
C GLU A 30 9.91 23.68 17.74
N ARG A 31 10.00 23.59 16.41
CA ARG A 31 9.53 24.65 15.49
C ARG A 31 8.04 24.96 15.67
N GLU A 32 7.23 23.92 15.92
CA GLU A 32 5.77 24.04 16.07
C GLU A 32 5.32 24.24 17.53
N GLY A 33 6.25 24.51 18.45
CA GLY A 33 5.93 24.87 19.84
C GLY A 33 5.33 23.73 20.68
N LEU A 34 5.40 22.48 20.21
CA LEU A 34 4.97 21.31 20.99
C LEU A 34 5.97 20.99 22.10
N THR A 35 7.24 21.32 21.90
CA THR A 35 8.30 21.31 22.92
C THR A 35 9.24 22.51 22.75
N ARG A 36 10.28 22.61 23.59
CA ARG A 36 11.34 23.62 23.48
C ARG A 36 12.71 22.96 23.52
N SER A 37 13.71 23.64 22.98
CA SER A 37 15.11 23.21 23.06
C SER A 37 15.51 22.88 24.51
N GLY A 38 16.26 21.79 24.68
CA GLY A 38 16.70 21.27 25.98
C GLY A 38 15.61 20.58 26.82
N LYS A 39 14.31 20.72 26.51
CA LYS A 39 13.25 20.02 27.27
C LYS A 39 13.33 18.51 27.00
N LEU A 40 13.39 17.69 28.04
CA LEU A 40 13.53 16.24 27.90
C LEU A 40 12.19 15.49 27.89
N ARG A 41 11.12 16.14 28.37
CA ARG A 41 9.80 15.53 28.54
C ARG A 41 8.71 16.31 27.84
N ILE A 42 7.69 15.62 27.36
CA ILE A 42 6.48 16.17 26.77
C ILE A 42 5.27 15.72 27.58
N ALA A 43 4.29 16.61 27.76
CA ALA A 43 3.06 16.28 28.45
C ALA A 43 2.25 15.29 27.60
N GLU A 44 1.68 14.26 28.20
CA GLU A 44 0.86 13.24 27.51
C GLU A 44 -0.27 13.85 26.66
N ALA A 45 -0.90 14.91 27.16
CA ALA A 45 -1.93 15.65 26.42
C ALA A 45 -1.47 16.22 25.06
N LYS A 46 -0.16 16.40 24.85
CA LYS A 46 0.41 16.88 23.57
C LYS A 46 0.81 15.76 22.61
N LEU A 47 0.81 14.49 23.03
CA LEU A 47 1.34 13.40 22.21
C LEU A 47 0.53 13.16 20.94
N GLN A 48 -0.80 13.29 21.00
CA GLN A 48 -1.64 13.14 19.83
C GLN A 48 -1.35 14.23 18.79
N ALA A 49 -1.23 15.48 19.22
CA ALA A 49 -0.87 16.61 18.36
C ALA A 49 0.54 16.43 17.77
N ALA A 50 1.50 15.97 18.57
CA ALA A 50 2.86 15.66 18.11
C ALA A 50 2.87 14.58 17.04
N ARG A 51 2.13 13.49 17.25
CA ARG A 51 2.02 12.40 16.27
C ARG A 51 1.37 12.86 14.97
N ALA A 52 0.29 13.64 15.05
CA ALA A 52 -0.38 14.21 13.89
C ALA A 52 0.57 15.10 13.08
N LEU A 53 1.26 16.02 13.74
CA LEU A 53 2.25 16.90 13.11
C LEU A 53 3.36 16.11 12.41
N LEU A 54 3.94 15.11 13.07
CA LEU A 54 5.02 14.32 12.48
C LEU A 54 4.54 13.50 11.28
N ASN A 55 3.28 13.03 11.28
CA ASN A 55 2.69 12.33 10.14
C ASN A 55 2.37 13.26 8.97
N GLU A 56 2.06 14.52 9.25
CA GLU A 56 1.74 15.53 8.24
C GLU A 56 2.99 16.09 7.58
N ARG A 57 4.03 16.38 8.38
CA ARG A 57 5.21 17.13 7.93
C ARG A 57 6.38 16.26 7.49
N LEU A 58 6.42 14.98 7.87
CA LEU A 58 7.55 14.10 7.57
C LEU A 58 7.10 12.88 6.77
N LEU A 59 7.80 12.61 5.66
CA LEU A 59 7.67 11.37 4.91
C LEU A 59 8.58 10.30 5.51
N LYS A 60 8.00 9.51 6.42
CA LYS A 60 8.70 8.44 7.14
C LYS A 60 8.93 7.21 6.25
N THR A 61 10.19 6.89 5.92
CA THR A 61 10.54 5.75 5.05
C THR A 61 11.60 4.83 5.67
N CYS A 62 11.61 3.55 5.31
CA CYS A 62 12.50 2.55 5.92
C CYS A 62 13.89 2.38 5.28
N GLY A 63 14.32 3.35 4.47
CA GLY A 63 15.60 3.29 3.75
C GLY A 63 15.61 2.40 2.51
N ASN A 64 14.59 1.56 2.30
CA ASN A 64 14.40 0.87 1.03
C ASN A 64 14.12 1.89 -0.09
N GLU A 65 14.83 1.77 -1.20
CA GLU A 65 14.79 2.74 -2.29
C GLU A 65 13.38 2.91 -2.89
N GLU A 66 12.69 1.81 -3.17
CA GLU A 66 11.32 1.85 -3.68
C GLU A 66 10.34 2.51 -2.69
N CYS A 67 10.51 2.30 -1.38
CA CYS A 67 9.71 3.03 -0.39
C CYS A 67 9.95 4.55 -0.46
N ARG A 68 11.17 4.99 -0.77
CA ARG A 68 11.47 6.43 -0.91
C ARG A 68 10.84 7.01 -2.16
N GLU A 69 10.95 6.30 -3.28
CA GLU A 69 10.34 6.70 -4.56
C GLU A 69 8.81 6.80 -4.45
N LEU A 70 8.16 5.75 -3.92
CA LEU A 70 6.71 5.71 -3.76
C LEU A 70 6.20 6.79 -2.80
N ALA A 71 6.98 7.11 -1.75
CA ALA A 71 6.64 8.21 -0.85
C ALA A 71 6.73 9.57 -1.54
N GLY A 72 7.75 9.79 -2.39
CA GLY A 72 7.95 11.03 -3.14
C GLY A 72 6.83 11.34 -4.15
N GLU A 73 6.16 10.32 -4.68
CA GLU A 73 5.02 10.50 -5.59
C GLU A 73 3.76 11.10 -4.93
N THR A 74 3.75 11.34 -3.62
CA THR A 74 2.59 11.91 -2.90
C THR A 74 2.43 13.43 -3.05
N GLY A 75 3.39 14.10 -3.70
CA GLY A 75 3.31 15.52 -4.05
C GLY A 75 3.34 16.48 -2.86
N HIS A 76 3.61 15.99 -1.64
CA HIS A 76 3.80 16.83 -0.46
C HIS A 76 5.26 17.26 -0.36
N GLU A 77 5.48 18.56 -0.12
CA GLU A 77 6.75 19.12 0.36
C GLU A 77 6.97 18.70 1.82
N ALA A 78 7.23 17.42 2.05
CA ALA A 78 7.51 16.86 3.36
C ALA A 78 8.91 16.26 3.37
N ASP A 79 9.64 16.51 4.45
CA ASP A 79 11.01 16.04 4.59
C ASP A 79 11.03 14.51 4.67
N LEU A 80 11.83 13.87 3.82
CA LEU A 80 12.07 12.43 3.89
C LEU A 80 12.91 12.11 5.13
N VAL A 81 12.36 11.28 6.02
CA VAL A 81 13.03 10.88 7.25
C VAL A 81 13.11 9.37 7.35
N LEU A 82 14.30 8.86 7.69
CA LEU A 82 14.55 7.44 7.89
C LEU A 82 13.94 6.96 9.21
N VAL A 83 13.12 5.93 9.15
CA VAL A 83 12.50 5.28 10.31
C VAL A 83 12.65 3.77 10.22
N ASP A 84 12.28 3.07 11.28
CA ASP A 84 12.15 1.62 11.25
C ASP A 84 11.05 1.17 10.29
N SER A 85 11.16 -0.06 9.79
CA SER A 85 10.30 -0.58 8.74
C SER A 85 8.81 -0.56 9.12
N ALA A 86 8.47 -0.85 10.37
CA ALA A 86 7.11 -0.81 10.89
C ALA A 86 6.47 0.59 10.83
N ALA A 87 7.27 1.65 10.95
CA ALA A 87 6.81 3.05 10.90
C ALA A 87 6.83 3.65 9.48
N CYS A 88 7.31 2.92 8.48
CA CYS A 88 7.34 3.35 7.09
C CYS A 88 5.93 3.60 6.55
N VAL A 89 5.69 4.79 6.00
CA VAL A 89 4.37 5.17 5.45
C VAL A 89 3.94 4.28 4.28
N VAL A 90 4.89 3.76 3.52
CA VAL A 90 4.65 2.88 2.37
C VAL A 90 4.42 1.45 2.83
N CYS A 91 5.46 0.79 3.36
CA CYS A 91 5.45 -0.65 3.52
C CYS A 91 4.97 -1.13 4.90
N ARG A 92 5.07 -0.30 5.96
CA ARG A 92 4.79 -0.73 7.36
C ARG A 92 5.37 -2.11 7.70
N GLY A 93 6.60 -2.37 7.28
CA GLY A 93 7.29 -3.66 7.47
C GLY A 93 6.88 -4.80 6.52
N SER A 94 5.90 -4.61 5.62
CA SER A 94 5.39 -5.66 4.72
C SER A 94 5.81 -5.45 3.26
N ASN A 95 6.43 -6.47 2.67
CA ASN A 95 6.73 -6.49 1.23
C ASN A 95 5.46 -6.55 0.37
N ASN A 96 4.42 -7.27 0.81
CA ASN A 96 3.12 -7.30 0.12
C ASN A 96 2.53 -5.90 0.03
N ARG A 97 2.51 -5.16 1.15
CA ARG A 97 2.01 -3.79 1.17
C ARG A 97 2.80 -2.89 0.22
N ARG A 98 4.13 -2.96 0.24
CA ARG A 98 4.98 -2.19 -0.70
C ARG A 98 4.61 -2.51 -2.16
N ALA A 99 4.48 -3.80 -2.49
CA ALA A 99 4.17 -4.24 -3.84
C ALA A 99 2.75 -3.82 -4.29
N ILE A 100 1.76 -3.83 -3.39
CA ILE A 100 0.40 -3.34 -3.70
C ILE A 100 0.40 -1.83 -3.94
N VAL A 101 1.10 -1.05 -3.11
CA VAL A 101 1.24 0.41 -3.33
C VAL A 101 1.92 0.67 -4.67
N ALA A 102 3.02 -0.03 -4.98
CA ALA A 102 3.69 0.07 -6.28
C ALA A 102 2.76 -0.24 -7.45
N LEU A 103 1.94 -1.30 -7.32
CA LEU A 103 0.93 -1.63 -8.33
C LEU A 103 -0.11 -0.51 -8.46
N ALA A 104 -0.61 0.04 -7.36
CA ALA A 104 -1.58 1.12 -7.38
C ALA A 104 -1.06 2.38 -8.10
N ARG A 105 0.22 2.71 -7.88
CA ARG A 105 0.91 3.82 -8.56
C ARG A 105 1.12 3.57 -10.04
N CYS A 106 1.53 2.34 -10.41
CA CYS A 106 1.61 1.92 -11.80
C CYS A 106 0.25 2.05 -12.51
N LEU A 107 -0.82 1.51 -11.90
CA LEU A 107 -2.18 1.59 -12.42
C LEU A 107 -2.64 3.05 -12.58
N ARG A 108 -2.33 3.93 -11.62
CA ARG A 108 -2.63 5.35 -11.70
C ARG A 108 -1.95 6.03 -12.88
N ARG A 109 -0.65 5.78 -13.08
CA ARG A 109 0.13 6.33 -14.19
C ARG A 109 -0.46 5.95 -15.56
N HIS A 110 -1.08 4.77 -15.65
CA HIS A 110 -1.74 4.29 -16.85
C HIS A 110 -3.25 4.57 -16.90
N GLY A 111 -3.77 5.43 -16.03
CA GLY A 111 -5.19 5.82 -16.03
C GLY A 111 -6.16 4.69 -15.65
N VAL A 112 -5.67 3.62 -15.02
CA VAL A 112 -6.50 2.49 -14.60
C VAL A 112 -7.17 2.80 -13.25
N GLN A 113 -8.48 2.66 -13.24
CA GLN A 113 -9.36 2.86 -12.09
C GLN A 113 -10.04 1.58 -11.63
N ARG A 114 -10.29 0.61 -12.53
CA ARG A 114 -11.07 -0.61 -12.25
C ARG A 114 -10.26 -1.87 -12.50
N VAL A 115 -9.98 -2.61 -11.43
CA VAL A 115 -9.17 -3.83 -11.46
C VAL A 115 -10.00 -5.03 -11.00
N LEU A 116 -10.03 -6.09 -11.79
CA LEU A 116 -10.58 -7.38 -11.40
C LEU A 116 -9.45 -8.38 -11.15
N ILE A 117 -9.47 -9.04 -9.99
CA ILE A 117 -8.54 -10.12 -9.64
C ILE A 117 -9.32 -11.42 -9.63
N VAL A 118 -8.83 -12.43 -10.35
CA VAL A 118 -9.47 -13.75 -10.45
C VAL A 118 -8.51 -14.80 -9.91
N GLY A 119 -8.90 -15.51 -8.85
CA GLY A 119 -8.03 -16.42 -8.10
C GLY A 119 -7.43 -15.77 -6.86
N GLY A 120 -6.59 -16.52 -6.13
CA GLY A 120 -6.14 -16.15 -4.79
C GLY A 120 -7.13 -16.57 -3.69
N LYS A 121 -6.69 -16.49 -2.44
CA LYS A 121 -7.51 -16.80 -1.26
C LYS A 121 -8.23 -15.56 -0.72
N PRO A 122 -9.38 -15.71 -0.04
CA PRO A 122 -10.12 -14.59 0.56
C PRO A 122 -9.28 -13.67 1.47
N GLU A 123 -8.37 -14.23 2.26
CA GLU A 123 -7.46 -13.47 3.13
C GLU A 123 -6.52 -12.53 2.34
N GLN A 124 -6.10 -12.96 1.15
CA GLN A 124 -5.25 -12.16 0.25
C GLN A 124 -6.07 -11.08 -0.45
N HIS A 125 -7.34 -11.36 -0.77
CA HIS A 125 -8.26 -10.38 -1.35
C HIS A 125 -8.48 -9.20 -0.41
N ALA A 126 -8.72 -9.45 0.87
CA ALA A 126 -8.97 -8.38 1.84
C ALA A 126 -7.81 -7.37 1.92
N GLU A 127 -6.55 -7.85 2.00
CA GLU A 127 -5.36 -6.99 2.02
C GLU A 127 -5.21 -6.18 0.72
N ILE A 128 -5.36 -6.84 -0.44
CA ILE A 128 -5.22 -6.17 -1.74
C ILE A 128 -6.33 -5.12 -1.94
N GLU A 129 -7.57 -5.47 -1.62
CA GLU A 129 -8.72 -4.58 -1.79
C GLU A 129 -8.62 -3.33 -0.92
N ASP A 130 -8.30 -3.49 0.37
CA ASP A 130 -8.16 -2.36 1.30
C ASP A 130 -7.11 -1.36 0.79
N LEU A 131 -5.92 -1.86 0.44
CA LEU A 131 -4.81 -1.03 0.01
C LEU A 131 -5.06 -0.39 -1.36
N LEU A 132 -5.53 -1.14 -2.35
CA LEU A 132 -5.85 -0.56 -3.67
C LEU A 132 -6.99 0.47 -3.59
N ARG A 133 -8.02 0.24 -2.75
CA ARG A 133 -9.09 1.23 -2.52
C ARG A 133 -8.57 2.49 -1.86
N SER A 134 -7.71 2.36 -0.84
CA SER A 134 -7.07 3.52 -0.20
C SER A 134 -6.21 4.35 -1.17
N GLU A 135 -5.68 3.74 -2.24
CA GLU A 135 -4.94 4.40 -3.33
C GLU A 135 -5.85 4.86 -4.50
N GLY A 136 -7.17 4.80 -4.31
CA GLY A 136 -8.19 5.31 -5.22
C GLY A 136 -8.52 4.37 -6.38
N ARG A 137 -8.36 3.06 -6.24
CA ARG A 137 -8.75 2.05 -7.25
C ARG A 137 -10.01 1.31 -6.81
N ALA A 138 -10.94 1.12 -7.74
CA ALA A 138 -12.04 0.19 -7.54
C ALA A 138 -11.57 -1.23 -7.84
N VAL A 139 -11.78 -2.14 -6.90
CA VAL A 139 -11.31 -3.52 -6.98
C VAL A 139 -12.45 -4.49 -6.73
N ARG A 140 -12.49 -5.53 -7.55
CA ARG A 140 -13.29 -6.73 -7.35
C ARG A 140 -12.34 -7.94 -7.31
N CYS A 141 -12.58 -8.86 -6.38
CA CYS A 141 -11.91 -10.15 -6.36
C CYS A 141 -12.90 -11.28 -6.59
N VAL A 142 -12.49 -12.28 -7.35
CA VAL A 142 -13.25 -13.48 -7.65
C VAL A 142 -12.48 -14.66 -7.11
N ASP A 143 -13.04 -15.29 -6.07
CA ASP A 143 -12.49 -16.52 -5.50
C ASP A 143 -12.76 -17.69 -6.46
N GLY A 144 -11.70 -18.16 -7.12
CA GLY A 144 -11.76 -19.31 -8.02
C GLY A 144 -12.03 -20.64 -7.33
N SER A 145 -11.94 -20.70 -5.99
CA SER A 145 -12.18 -21.92 -5.20
C SER A 145 -13.63 -22.10 -4.79
N ARG A 146 -14.47 -21.05 -4.85
CA ARG A 146 -15.88 -21.11 -4.44
C ARG A 146 -16.83 -21.13 -5.63
N GLY A 147 -17.48 -22.29 -5.81
CA GLY A 147 -18.71 -22.45 -6.59
C GLY A 147 -18.59 -22.30 -8.10
N SER A 148 -19.65 -22.73 -8.78
CA SER A 148 -19.81 -22.66 -10.24
C SER A 148 -19.90 -21.21 -10.70
N HIS A 149 -18.77 -20.57 -11.04
CA HIS A 149 -18.79 -19.32 -11.80
C HIS A 149 -19.44 -19.62 -13.14
N SER A 150 -20.58 -18.99 -13.42
CA SER A 150 -21.23 -19.11 -14.72
C SER A 150 -20.72 -18.02 -15.65
N ARG A 151 -20.91 -18.18 -16.97
CA ARG A 151 -20.62 -17.11 -17.94
C ARG A 151 -21.39 -15.83 -17.62
N ARG A 152 -22.61 -15.97 -17.08
CA ARG A 152 -23.49 -14.86 -16.66
C ARG A 152 -22.90 -14.03 -15.52
N ASP A 153 -22.07 -14.64 -14.66
CA ASP A 153 -21.39 -13.95 -13.56
C ASP A 153 -20.06 -13.32 -14.01
N ALA A 154 -19.36 -13.97 -14.94
CA ALA A 154 -18.07 -13.52 -15.43
C ALA A 154 -18.15 -12.31 -16.38
N GLU A 155 -19.15 -12.28 -17.27
CA GLU A 155 -19.32 -11.21 -18.27
C GLU A 155 -19.45 -9.80 -17.66
N PRO A 156 -20.32 -9.56 -16.65
CA PRO A 156 -20.43 -8.24 -16.04
C PRO A 156 -19.13 -7.78 -15.37
N ASN A 157 -18.41 -8.70 -14.72
CA ASN A 157 -17.13 -8.39 -14.09
C ASN A 157 -16.06 -8.06 -15.12
N ARG A 158 -16.04 -8.82 -16.23
CA ARG A 158 -15.13 -8.57 -17.34
C ARG A 158 -15.45 -7.25 -18.05
N ALA A 159 -16.70 -6.93 -18.30
CA ALA A 159 -17.08 -5.64 -18.90
C ALA A 159 -16.74 -4.44 -17.99
N TRP A 160 -16.82 -4.62 -16.68
CA TRP A 160 -16.48 -3.59 -15.70
C TRP A 160 -14.97 -3.30 -15.62
N ALA A 161 -14.11 -4.33 -15.72
CA ALA A 161 -12.67 -4.20 -15.50
C ALA A 161 -11.94 -3.50 -16.65
N GLN A 162 -11.01 -2.61 -16.34
CA GLN A 162 -10.00 -2.13 -17.31
C GLN A 162 -8.79 -3.06 -17.32
N VAL A 163 -8.45 -3.63 -16.16
CA VAL A 163 -7.36 -4.59 -15.99
C VAL A 163 -7.89 -5.83 -15.28
N LEU A 164 -7.57 -6.98 -15.85
CA LEU A 164 -7.93 -8.30 -15.37
C LEU A 164 -6.66 -9.06 -14.99
N LEU A 165 -6.48 -9.34 -13.70
CA LEU A 165 -5.36 -10.09 -13.16
C LEU A 165 -5.81 -11.52 -12.86
N VAL A 166 -5.35 -12.48 -13.67
CA VAL A 166 -5.69 -13.90 -13.51
C VAL A 166 -4.58 -14.58 -12.72
N TRP A 167 -4.85 -14.82 -11.45
CA TRP A 167 -3.92 -15.39 -10.48
C TRP A 167 -4.02 -16.93 -10.46
N GLY A 168 -3.32 -17.58 -11.37
CA GLY A 168 -3.40 -19.03 -11.60
C GLY A 168 -2.59 -19.89 -10.63
N ALA A 169 -1.83 -19.29 -9.71
CA ALA A 169 -0.90 -20.01 -8.83
C ALA A 169 -1.57 -20.72 -7.64
N THR A 170 -2.81 -20.32 -7.32
CA THR A 170 -3.74 -21.03 -6.45
C THR A 170 -4.71 -21.79 -7.35
N GLN A 171 -4.91 -23.08 -7.09
CA GLN A 171 -5.72 -24.03 -7.88
C GLN A 171 -7.03 -23.40 -8.36
N LEU A 172 -7.01 -22.82 -9.56
CA LEU A 172 -8.18 -22.24 -10.20
C LEU A 172 -8.71 -23.32 -11.13
N PRO A 173 -9.95 -23.81 -10.96
CA PRO A 173 -10.53 -24.75 -11.90
C PRO A 173 -10.41 -24.16 -13.30
N HIS A 174 -9.87 -24.93 -14.25
CA HIS A 174 -9.66 -24.48 -15.65
C HIS A 174 -10.91 -23.80 -16.21
N LYS A 175 -12.09 -24.33 -15.85
CA LYS A 175 -13.41 -23.80 -16.18
C LYS A 175 -13.63 -22.34 -15.77
N VAL A 176 -13.11 -21.88 -14.63
CA VAL A 176 -13.26 -20.49 -14.18
C VAL A 176 -12.30 -19.57 -14.94
N SER A 177 -11.05 -20.00 -15.16
CA SER A 177 -10.05 -19.22 -15.91
C SER A 177 -10.51 -18.95 -17.33
N GLU A 178 -11.08 -19.97 -17.98
CA GLU A 178 -11.61 -19.88 -19.34
C GLU A 178 -12.73 -18.86 -19.45
N LEU A 179 -13.62 -18.71 -18.46
CA LEU A 179 -14.68 -17.69 -18.52
C LEU A 179 -14.14 -16.26 -18.62
N TYR A 180 -12.97 -16.01 -18.04
CA TYR A 180 -12.33 -14.71 -18.02
C TYR A 180 -11.31 -14.52 -19.15
N THR A 181 -10.88 -15.59 -19.82
CA THR A 181 -9.76 -15.55 -20.79
C THR A 181 -10.07 -16.14 -22.17
N SER A 182 -11.22 -16.79 -22.38
CA SER A 182 -11.57 -17.47 -23.64
C SER A 182 -11.98 -16.53 -24.78
N ALA A 183 -12.46 -15.33 -24.45
CA ALA A 183 -12.81 -14.33 -25.45
C ALA A 183 -11.73 -13.23 -25.51
N PRO A 184 -11.50 -12.63 -26.70
CA PRO A 184 -10.55 -11.54 -26.85
C PRO A 184 -11.00 -10.33 -26.00
N PRO A 185 -10.09 -9.67 -25.27
CA PRO A 185 -10.43 -8.52 -24.45
C PRO A 185 -11.03 -7.40 -25.31
N PRO A 186 -12.03 -6.65 -24.80
CA PRO A 186 -12.49 -5.43 -25.45
C PRO A 186 -11.32 -4.46 -25.69
N PRO A 187 -11.42 -3.56 -26.70
CA PRO A 187 -10.41 -2.53 -26.93
C PRO A 187 -10.11 -1.75 -25.65
N GLY A 188 -8.82 -1.64 -25.30
CA GLY A 188 -8.37 -0.93 -24.10
C GLY A 188 -8.44 -1.73 -22.79
N GLN A 189 -8.98 -2.95 -22.77
CA GLN A 189 -8.88 -3.85 -21.62
C GLN A 189 -7.57 -4.65 -21.66
N ARG A 190 -6.90 -4.74 -20.52
CA ARG A 190 -5.68 -5.55 -20.34
C ARG A 190 -5.96 -6.81 -19.54
N VAL A 191 -5.51 -7.96 -20.02
CA VAL A 191 -5.58 -9.24 -19.31
C VAL A 191 -4.18 -9.75 -19.04
N VAL A 192 -3.86 -10.01 -17.77
CA VAL A 192 -2.55 -10.46 -17.33
C VAL A 192 -2.69 -11.80 -16.63
N LYS A 193 -2.02 -12.83 -17.16
CA LYS A 193 -1.99 -14.17 -16.55
C LYS A 193 -0.74 -14.30 -15.68
N LEU A 194 -0.94 -14.69 -14.43
CA LEU A 194 0.07 -14.63 -13.38
C LEU A 194 0.27 -16.04 -12.81
N ALA A 195 1.49 -16.53 -12.89
CA ALA A 195 1.83 -17.93 -12.55
C ALA A 195 2.41 -18.08 -11.14
N ARG A 196 2.82 -16.97 -10.50
CA ARG A 196 3.51 -17.01 -9.21
C ARG A 196 2.58 -16.92 -8.00
N ARG A 197 2.97 -17.62 -6.93
CA ARG A 197 2.29 -17.58 -5.63
C ARG A 197 2.72 -16.35 -4.83
N GLY A 198 1.80 -15.81 -4.05
CA GLY A 198 2.03 -14.67 -3.16
C GLY A 198 1.62 -13.32 -3.75
N VAL A 199 1.16 -12.42 -2.88
CA VAL A 199 0.64 -11.09 -3.23
C VAL A 199 1.73 -10.20 -3.83
N GLU A 200 2.94 -10.22 -3.26
CA GLU A 200 4.08 -9.51 -3.83
C GLU A 200 4.33 -9.95 -5.29
N ALA A 201 4.45 -11.25 -5.55
CA ALA A 201 4.76 -11.75 -6.88
C ALA A 201 3.67 -11.40 -7.90
N LEU A 202 2.39 -11.50 -7.51
CA LEU A 202 1.24 -11.04 -8.29
C LEU A 202 1.41 -9.58 -8.72
N CYS A 203 1.69 -8.68 -7.76
CA CYS A 203 1.84 -7.25 -8.03
C CYS A 203 3.05 -6.96 -8.93
N ARG A 204 4.18 -7.63 -8.71
CA ARG A 204 5.40 -7.45 -9.53
C ARG A 204 5.20 -7.87 -10.98
N GLU A 205 4.58 -9.03 -11.19
CA GLU A 205 4.26 -9.50 -12.54
C GLU A 205 3.22 -8.61 -13.23
N ALA A 206 2.20 -8.15 -12.49
CA ALA A 206 1.25 -7.18 -13.01
C ALA A 206 1.95 -5.90 -13.47
N ILE A 207 2.82 -5.29 -12.64
CA ILE A 207 3.59 -4.08 -13.00
C ILE A 207 4.43 -4.32 -14.26
N ARG A 208 5.12 -5.46 -14.38
CA ARG A 208 5.92 -5.79 -15.58
C ARG A 208 5.11 -5.82 -16.86
N SER A 209 3.81 -6.11 -16.80
CA SER A 209 2.94 -6.07 -17.99
C SER A 209 2.59 -4.65 -18.47
N PHE A 210 2.99 -3.61 -17.74
CA PHE A 210 2.80 -2.18 -18.08
C PHE A 210 4.08 -1.47 -18.55
N ALA A 211 5.22 -2.16 -18.49
CA ALA A 211 6.44 -1.73 -19.17
C ALA A 211 6.33 -2.03 -20.68
#